data_AF-A0A1Y4TQS2-F1
#
_entry.id   AF-A0A1Y4TQS2-F1
#
_cell.length_a   1.000
_cell.length_b   1.000
_cell.length_c   1.000
_cell.angle_alpha   90.00
_cell.angle_beta   90.00
_cell.angle_gamma   90.00
#
_symmetry.space_group_name_H-M   'P 1'
#
loop_
_entity.id
_entity.type
_entity.pdbx_description
1 polymer ?
#
loop_
_entity_poly.entity_id
_entity_poly.type
_entity_poly.pdbx_seq_one_letter_code
_entity_poly.pdbx_strand_id
1 'polypeptide(L)'
;MIRMIPVEEPEVLDSLVQGRFSGEVRGYVIMDGPEYRGHCLFTVEPGCTRVLEVQVSDPSLLDGAVRAAVAAGENAGATAFALSGQPELVRWRDAWFKGCPDPIPNERLFHFCR
;
A
#
# COMPACT_ATOMS: atom_id res chain seq x y z
N MET A 1 -11.32 -9.78 -13.61
CA MET A 1 -11.65 -9.49 -12.19
C MET A 1 -10.35 -9.13 -11.49
N ILE A 2 -10.28 -7.92 -10.94
CA ILE A 2 -9.11 -7.43 -10.22
C ILE A 2 -9.00 -8.14 -8.87
N ARG A 3 -7.79 -8.63 -8.55
CA ARG A 3 -7.46 -9.27 -7.27
C ARG A 3 -6.15 -8.73 -6.74
N MET A 4 -6.09 -8.48 -5.43
CA MET A 4 -4.85 -8.20 -4.71
C MET A 4 -4.41 -9.47 -4.01
N ILE A 5 -3.25 -9.99 -4.39
CA ILE A 5 -2.72 -11.26 -3.90
C ILE A 5 -1.49 -10.94 -3.05
N PRO A 6 -1.47 -11.31 -1.74
CA PRO A 6 -0.28 -11.15 -0.93
C PRO A 6 0.91 -11.87 -1.59
N VAL A 7 2.09 -11.27 -1.54
CA VAL A 7 3.32 -11.92 -2.00
C VAL A 7 3.86 -12.74 -0.83
N GLU A 8 3.73 -14.07 -0.92
CA GLU A 8 4.21 -15.00 0.11
C GLU A 8 5.59 -15.56 -0.25
N GLU A 9 5.95 -15.55 -1.54
CA GLU A 9 7.22 -16.04 -2.06
C GLU A 9 8.32 -14.99 -1.90
N PRO A 10 9.37 -15.26 -1.08
CA PRO A 10 10.44 -14.29 -0.83
C PRO A 10 11.17 -13.86 -2.10
N GLU A 11 11.39 -14.77 -3.05
CA GLU A 11 12.10 -14.47 -4.30
C GLU A 11 11.34 -13.46 -5.18
N VAL A 12 10.01 -13.54 -5.19
CA VAL A 12 9.16 -12.58 -5.91
C VAL A 12 9.25 -11.22 -5.23
N LEU A 13 9.14 -11.21 -3.89
CA LEU A 13 9.24 -9.99 -3.11
C LEU A 13 10.61 -9.32 -3.27
N ASP A 14 11.70 -10.08 -3.23
CA ASP A 14 13.06 -9.61 -3.44
C ASP A 14 13.24 -9.02 -4.85
N SER A 15 12.66 -9.67 -5.87
CA SER A 15 12.66 -9.16 -7.24
C SER A 15 11.93 -7.83 -7.39
N LEU A 16 10.90 -7.57 -6.57
CA LEU A 16 10.16 -6.31 -6.56
C LEU A 16 10.90 -5.25 -5.74
N VAL A 17 11.41 -5.60 -4.56
CA VAL A 17 12.11 -4.70 -3.64
C VAL A 17 13.45 -4.23 -4.22
N GLN A 18 14.20 -5.14 -4.86
CA GLN A 18 15.51 -4.87 -5.47
C GLN A 18 16.51 -4.19 -4.52
N GLY A 19 16.44 -4.52 -3.22
CA GLY A 19 17.27 -3.91 -2.18
C GLY A 19 17.03 -2.41 -1.94
N ARG A 20 15.96 -1.82 -2.48
CA ARG A 20 15.67 -0.37 -2.39
C ARG A 20 15.15 0.07 -1.02
N PHE A 21 14.71 -0.87 -0.20
CA PHE A 21 14.05 -0.60 1.07
C PHE A 21 14.74 -1.37 2.20
N SER A 22 14.73 -0.78 3.39
CA SER A 22 15.20 -1.41 4.62
C SER A 22 14.05 -2.00 5.43
N GLY A 23 14.35 -3.01 6.24
CA GLY A 23 13.37 -3.67 7.12
C GLY A 23 12.58 -4.79 6.45
N GLU A 24 11.59 -5.33 7.17
CA GLU A 24 10.68 -6.37 6.68
C GLU A 24 9.63 -5.73 5.76
N VAL A 25 9.90 -5.79 4.45
CA VAL A 25 8.93 -5.38 3.43
C VAL A 25 7.90 -6.47 3.24
N ARG A 26 6.66 -6.07 2.95
CA ARG A 26 5.55 -6.92 2.51
C ARG A 26 5.03 -6.36 1.19
N GLY A 27 4.25 -7.16 0.47
CA GLY A 27 3.68 -6.68 -0.78
C GLY A 27 2.43 -7.39 -1.22
N TYR A 28 1.71 -6.73 -2.13
CA TYR A 28 0.64 -7.29 -2.92
C TYR A 28 1.01 -7.22 -4.39
N VAL A 29 0.70 -8.27 -5.15
CA VAL A 29 0.57 -8.18 -6.61
C VAL A 29 -0.89 -7.96 -6.98
N ILE A 30 -1.12 -7.13 -7.98
CA ILE A 30 -2.45 -6.77 -8.47
C ILE A 30 -2.61 -7.46 -9.81
N MET A 31 -3.61 -8.33 -9.90
CA MET A 31 -3.84 -9.20 -11.06
C MET A 31 -5.24 -8.98 -11.63
N ASP A 32 -5.38 -9.00 -12.95
CA ASP A 32 -6.66 -9.10 -13.65
C ASP A 32 -6.74 -10.44 -14.38
N GLY A 33 -7.34 -11.45 -13.73
CA GLY A 33 -7.20 -12.83 -14.20
C GLY A 33 -5.72 -13.26 -14.19
N PRO A 34 -5.13 -13.66 -15.33
CA PRO A 34 -3.71 -13.99 -15.45
C PRO A 34 -2.81 -12.75 -15.70
N GLU A 35 -3.39 -11.58 -15.96
CA GLU A 35 -2.62 -10.40 -16.35
C GLU A 35 -2.10 -9.64 -15.13
N TYR A 36 -0.81 -9.35 -15.12
CA TYR A 36 -0.19 -8.52 -14.09
C TYR A 36 -0.54 -7.04 -14.33
N ARG A 37 -1.12 -6.41 -13.31
CA ARG A 37 -1.54 -5.00 -13.32
C ARG A 37 -0.68 -4.11 -12.43
N GLY A 38 0.20 -4.67 -11.61
CA GLY A 38 1.02 -3.87 -10.71
C GLY A 38 1.32 -4.54 -9.37
N HIS A 39 1.92 -3.77 -8.48
CA HIS A 39 2.18 -4.18 -7.11
C HIS A 39 2.08 -3.00 -6.13
N CYS A 40 1.97 -3.33 -4.85
CA CYS A 40 2.07 -2.43 -3.72
C CYS A 40 3.09 -3.00 -2.74
N LEU A 41 4.08 -2.21 -2.34
CA LEU A 41 5.08 -2.56 -1.34
C LEU A 41 4.89 -1.69 -0.10
N PHE A 42 4.96 -2.31 1.07
CA PHE A 42 4.72 -1.64 2.34
C PHE A 42 5.47 -2.31 3.49
N THR A 43 5.72 -1.59 4.58
CA THR A 43 6.18 -2.16 5.85
C THR A 43 5.07 -2.00 6.89
N VAL A 44 5.11 -2.85 7.92
CA VAL A 44 4.26 -2.72 9.10
C VAL A 44 5.18 -2.55 10.30
N GLU A 45 5.19 -1.35 10.85
CA GLU A 45 5.88 -0.99 12.10
C GLU A 45 4.85 -0.91 13.24
N PRO A 46 5.28 -0.99 14.52
CA PRO A 46 4.37 -0.84 15.65
C PRO A 46 3.50 0.42 15.53
N GLY A 47 2.19 0.24 15.35
CA GLY A 47 1.22 1.33 15.22
C GLY A 47 1.14 2.01 13.85
N CYS A 48 2.00 1.68 12.88
CA CYS A 48 2.04 2.37 11.59
C CYS A 48 2.29 1.44 10.39
N THR A 49 1.41 1.52 9.39
CA THR A 49 1.68 0.95 8.06
C THR A 49 2.39 1.98 7.19
N ARG A 50 3.54 1.66 6.61
CA ARG A 50 4.20 2.56 5.66
C ARG A 50 4.09 2.02 4.26
N VAL A 51 3.28 2.67 3.41
CA VAL A 51 3.23 2.35 1.98
C VAL A 51 4.48 2.93 1.32
N LEU A 52 5.34 2.05 0.83
CA LEU A 52 6.64 2.38 0.26
C LEU A 52 6.53 2.73 -1.21
N GLU A 53 5.78 1.94 -1.96
CA GLU A 53 5.64 2.08 -3.40
C GLU A 53 4.33 1.45 -3.89
N VAL A 54 3.69 2.09 -4.85
CA VAL A 54 2.65 1.47 -5.66
C VAL A 54 3.01 1.67 -7.13
N GLN A 55 3.14 0.59 -7.89
CA GLN A 55 3.30 0.65 -9.34
C GLN A 55 2.12 -0.07 -9.97
N VAL A 56 1.29 0.66 -10.72
CA VAL A 56 0.10 0.11 -11.37
C VAL A 56 0.02 0.53 -12.83
N SER A 57 -0.49 -0.36 -13.67
CA SER A 57 -0.72 -0.09 -15.10
C SER A 57 -1.88 0.88 -15.34
N ASP A 58 -2.82 0.95 -14.40
CA ASP A 58 -3.97 1.87 -14.41
C ASP A 58 -4.00 2.64 -13.08
N PRO A 59 -3.89 3.99 -13.10
CA PRO A 59 -3.97 4.83 -11.91
C PRO A 59 -5.25 4.64 -11.07
N SER A 60 -6.34 4.14 -11.66
CA SER A 60 -7.58 3.83 -10.93
C SER A 60 -7.40 2.77 -9.84
N LEU A 61 -6.35 1.93 -9.95
CA LEU A 61 -6.03 0.86 -9.01
C LEU A 61 -5.27 1.35 -7.76
N LEU A 62 -4.75 2.57 -7.79
CA LEU A 62 -3.92 3.15 -6.72
C LEU A 62 -4.65 3.17 -5.37
N ASP A 63 -5.92 3.60 -5.36
CA ASP A 63 -6.71 3.69 -4.13
C ASP A 63 -6.91 2.32 -3.47
N GLY A 64 -7.28 1.32 -4.27
CA GLY A 64 -7.42 -0.06 -3.79
C GLY A 64 -6.10 -0.60 -3.24
N ALA A 65 -4.98 -0.30 -3.89
CA ALA A 65 -3.65 -0.77 -3.51
C ALA A 65 -3.21 -0.21 -2.15
N VAL A 66 -3.42 1.09 -1.95
CA VAL A 66 -3.14 1.76 -0.67
C VAL A 66 -4.05 1.20 0.42
N ARG A 67 -5.35 1.08 0.17
CA ARG A 67 -6.32 0.54 1.16
C ARG A 67 -6.00 -0.90 1.55
N ALA A 68 -5.60 -1.74 0.61
CA ALA A 68 -5.21 -3.12 0.89
C ALA A 68 -3.98 -3.18 1.81
N ALA A 69 -2.95 -2.37 1.55
CA ALA A 69 -1.77 -2.27 2.42
C ALA A 69 -2.14 -1.79 3.83
N VAL A 70 -2.95 -0.73 3.94
CA VAL A 70 -3.39 -0.20 5.24
C VAL A 70 -4.24 -1.23 6.01
N ALA A 71 -5.15 -1.94 5.33
CA ALA A 71 -5.94 -3.01 5.94
C ALA A 71 -5.05 -4.16 6.43
N ALA A 72 -4.01 -4.53 5.66
CA ALA A 72 -3.05 -5.54 6.08
C ALA A 72 -2.29 -5.14 7.35
N GLY A 73 -1.87 -3.88 7.44
CA GLY A 73 -1.23 -3.37 8.65
C GLY A 73 -2.20 -3.23 9.82
N GLU A 74 -3.45 -2.83 9.59
CA GLU A 74 -4.49 -2.79 10.62
C GLU A 74 -4.75 -4.17 11.24
N ASN A 75 -4.84 -5.21 10.39
CA ASN A 75 -4.93 -6.60 10.84
C ASN A 75 -3.69 -7.05 11.65
N ALA A 76 -2.54 -6.42 11.42
CA ALA A 76 -1.30 -6.63 12.17
C ALA A 76 -1.13 -5.67 13.38
N GLY A 77 -2.15 -4.84 13.68
CA GLY A 77 -2.18 -3.95 14.86
C GLY A 77 -1.74 -2.51 14.60
N ALA A 78 -1.50 -2.09 13.35
CA ALA A 78 -1.27 -0.69 13.03
C ALA A 78 -2.56 0.14 13.17
N THR A 79 -2.45 1.35 13.69
CA THR A 79 -3.60 2.26 13.90
C THR A 79 -3.57 3.47 12.97
N ALA A 80 -2.46 3.66 12.27
CA ALA A 80 -2.26 4.74 11.32
C ALA A 80 -1.43 4.25 10.12
N PHE A 81 -1.36 5.08 9.09
CA PHE A 81 -0.53 4.83 7.93
C PHE A 81 0.24 6.07 7.47
N ALA A 82 1.38 5.83 6.83
CA ALA A 82 2.18 6.85 6.17
C ALA A 82 2.48 6.42 4.74
N LEU A 83 2.66 7.40 3.85
CA LEU A 83 2.99 7.17 2.46
C LEU A 83 4.41 7.63 2.19
N SER A 84 5.09 6.97 1.25
CA SER A 84 6.38 7.44 0.76
C SER A 84 6.22 8.74 -0.06
N GLY A 85 7.36 9.34 -0.42
CA GLY A 85 7.41 10.51 -1.28
C GLY A 85 7.14 10.23 -2.76
N GLN A 86 6.70 9.03 -3.14
CA GLN A 86 6.34 8.71 -4.53
C GLN A 86 5.29 9.72 -5.03
N PRO A 87 5.51 10.41 -6.16
CA PRO A 87 4.63 11.50 -6.61
C PRO A 87 3.15 11.12 -6.70
N GLU A 88 2.84 9.90 -7.11
CA GLU A 88 1.47 9.39 -7.22
C GLU A 88 0.81 9.23 -5.86
N LEU A 89 1.54 8.71 -4.86
CA LEU A 89 1.05 8.59 -3.48
C LEU A 89 0.86 9.95 -2.82
N VAL A 90 1.75 10.91 -3.10
CA VAL A 90 1.60 12.30 -2.62
C VAL A 90 0.34 12.95 -3.21
N ARG A 91 0.11 12.79 -4.53
CA ARG A 91 -1.11 13.31 -5.18
C ARG A 91 -2.37 12.66 -4.64
N TRP A 92 -2.35 11.34 -4.46
CA TRP A 92 -3.48 10.60 -3.87
C TRP A 92 -3.75 11.09 -2.44
N ARG A 93 -2.71 11.26 -1.61
CA ARG A 93 -2.85 11.81 -0.26
C ARG A 93 -3.51 13.18 -0.27
N ASP A 94 -3.04 14.08 -1.12
CA ASP A 94 -3.56 15.45 -1.16
C ASP A 94 -5.01 15.52 -1.63
N ALA A 95 -5.45 14.55 -2.44
CA ALA A 95 -6.85 14.45 -2.86
C ALA A 95 -7.79 14.08 -1.69
N TRP A 96 -7.35 13.19 -0.79
CA TRP A 96 -8.19 12.64 0.28
C TRP A 96 -7.96 13.27 1.66
N PHE A 97 -6.73 13.71 1.94
CA PHE A 97 -6.24 14.05 3.27
C PHE A 97 -5.43 15.35 3.28
N LYS A 98 -5.77 16.31 2.42
CA LYS A 98 -5.10 17.61 2.33
C LYS A 98 -4.91 18.23 3.72
N GLY A 99 -3.67 18.55 4.07
CA GLY A 99 -3.32 19.18 5.35
C GLY A 99 -3.39 18.27 6.59
N CYS A 100 -3.64 16.97 6.43
CA CYS A 100 -3.54 16.02 7.53
C CYS A 100 -2.07 15.73 7.85
N PRO A 101 -1.66 15.76 9.14
CA PRO A 101 -0.31 15.37 9.54
C PRO A 101 -0.09 13.86 9.33
N ASP A 102 1.17 13.46 9.14
CA ASP A 102 1.56 12.05 9.16
C ASP A 102 1.90 11.58 10.58
N PRO A 103 1.64 10.29 10.90
CA PRO A 103 0.88 9.33 10.11
C PRO A 103 -0.64 9.62 10.19
N ILE A 104 -1.38 9.25 9.14
CA ILE A 104 -2.83 9.44 9.03
C ILE A 104 -3.55 8.30 9.75
N PRO A 105 -4.50 8.57 10.68
CA PRO A 105 -5.26 7.52 11.34
C PRO A 105 -6.05 6.63 10.36
N ASN A 106 -6.03 5.30 10.54
CA ASN A 106 -6.73 4.35 9.66
C ASN A 106 -8.23 4.64 9.57
N GLU A 107 -8.84 5.09 10.68
CA GLU A 107 -10.25 5.46 10.75
C GLU A 107 -10.65 6.52 9.71
N ARG A 108 -9.73 7.40 9.29
CA ARG A 108 -9.98 8.42 8.26
C ARG A 108 -10.04 7.82 6.87
N LEU A 109 -9.33 6.72 6.63
CA LEU A 109 -9.33 6.02 5.35
C LEU A 109 -10.61 5.20 5.18
N PHE A 110 -11.00 4.44 6.20
CA PHE A 110 -12.13 3.52 6.14
C PHE A 110 -13.48 4.12 6.57
N HIS A 111 -13.53 5.42 6.93
CA HIS A 111 -14.75 6.09 7.39
C HIS A 111 -15.97 5.90 6.46
N PHE A 112 -15.73 5.86 5.15
CA PHE A 112 -16.78 5.77 4.12
C PHE A 112 -17.08 4.33 3.66
N CYS A 113 -16.41 3.32 4.21
CA CYS A 113 -16.57 1.91 3.81
C CYS A 113 -17.62 1.16 4.64
N ARG A 114 -18.66 1.86 5.15
CA ARG A 114 -19.75 1.29 5.94
C ARG A 114 -20.93 0.89 5.07
#